data_AF-A0A349J366-F1
#
_entry.id   AF-A0A349J366-F1
#
_cell.length_a   1.000
_cell.length_b   1.000
_cell.length_c   1.000
_cell.angle_alpha   90.00
_cell.angle_beta   90.00
_cell.angle_gamma   90.00
#
_symmetry.space_group_name_H-M   'P 1'
#
loop_
_entity.id
_entity.type
_entity.pdbx_description
1 polymer ?
#
loop_
_entity_poly.entity_id
_entity_poly.type
_entity_poly.pdbx_seq_one_letter_code
_entity_poly.pdbx_strand_id
1 'polypeptide(L)' 'EAECMQLVEKGLALPAYDQCMKASHNFNLLDARGVISVTERQAYIGRVRTLAKACAETWLAHAPKGGGDA' A
#
# COMPACT_ATOMS: atom_id res chain seq x y z
N GLU A 1 6.83 -2.06 -4.11
CA GLU A 1 5.80 -1.25 -4.78
C GLU A 1 5.17 -2.01 -5.96
N ALA A 2 5.96 -2.43 -6.97
CA ALA A 2 5.44 -3.15 -8.14
C ALA A 2 4.61 -4.42 -7.80
N GLU A 3 5.12 -5.29 -6.94
CA GLU A 3 4.41 -6.51 -6.51
C GLU A 3 3.03 -6.19 -5.88
N CYS A 4 2.95 -5.12 -5.07
CA CYS A 4 1.68 -4.68 -4.49
C CYS A 4 0.66 -4.36 -5.59
N MET A 5 1.08 -3.63 -6.63
CA MET A 5 0.20 -3.29 -7.75
C MET A 5 -0.20 -4.52 -8.58
N GLN A 6 0.72 -5.45 -8.81
CA GLN A 6 0.40 -6.71 -9.51
C GLN A 6 -0.64 -7.56 -8.73
N LEU A 7 -0.60 -7.54 -7.40
CA LEU A 7 -1.58 -8.23 -6.57
C LEU A 7 -2.93 -7.50 -6.53
N VAL A 8 -2.92 -6.16 -6.52
CA VAL A 8 -4.12 -5.32 -6.70
C VAL A 8 -4.81 -5.64 -8.02
N GLU A 9 -4.07 -5.69 -9.13
CA GLU A 9 -4.59 -6.02 -10.46
C GLU A 9 -5.22 -7.42 -10.53
N LYS A 10 -4.75 -8.34 -9.68
CA LYS A 10 -5.29 -9.70 -9.54
C LYS A 10 -6.47 -9.79 -8.56
N GLY A 11 -6.90 -8.69 -7.95
CA GLY A 11 -7.97 -8.68 -6.96
C GLY A 11 -7.57 -9.22 -5.57
N LEU A 12 -6.27 -9.40 -5.31
CA LEU A 12 -5.76 -10.02 -4.10
C LEU A 12 -5.43 -8.95 -3.04
N ALA A 13 -6.46 -8.40 -2.39
CA ALA A 13 -6.32 -7.29 -1.46
C ALA A 13 -5.41 -7.56 -0.25
N LEU A 14 -5.56 -8.70 0.43
CA LEU A 14 -4.77 -9.02 1.62
C LEU A 14 -3.27 -9.22 1.29
N PRO A 15 -2.90 -10.04 0.28
CA PRO A 15 -1.50 -10.13 -0.15
C PRO A 15 -0.92 -8.79 -0.65
N ALA A 16 -1.72 -7.99 -1.35
CA ALA A 16 -1.31 -6.66 -1.77
C ALA A 16 -0.99 -5.76 -0.57
N TYR A 17 -1.84 -5.78 0.46
CA TYR A 17 -1.65 -5.00 1.66
C TYR A 17 -0.37 -5.36 2.42
N ASP A 18 0.00 -6.64 2.49
CA ASP A 18 1.30 -7.07 3.05
C ASP A 18 2.49 -6.43 2.31
N GLN A 19 2.42 -6.33 0.97
CA GLN A 19 3.46 -5.69 0.17
C GLN A 19 3.47 -4.17 0.35
N CYS A 20 2.29 -3.54 0.53
CA CYS A 20 2.19 -2.13 0.91
C CYS A 20 2.86 -1.87 2.26
N MET A 21 2.63 -2.72 3.27
CA MET A 21 3.25 -2.60 4.58
C MET A 21 4.77 -2.75 4.54
N LYS A 22 5.28 -3.69 3.74
CA LYS A 22 6.74 -3.81 3.48
C LYS A 22 7.32 -2.55 2.84
N ALA A 23 6.62 -1.96 1.87
CA ALA A 23 7.07 -0.71 1.23
C ALA A 23 7.11 0.46 2.23
N SER A 24 6.09 0.59 3.09
CA SER A 24 6.04 1.59 4.18
C SER A 24 7.19 1.41 5.17
N HIS A 25 7.45 0.18 5.60
CA HIS A 25 8.55 -0.10 6.51
C HIS A 25 9.92 0.22 5.90
N ASN A 26 10.15 -0.18 4.64
CA ASN A 26 11.40 0.14 3.95
C ASN A 26 11.59 1.64 3.77
N PHE A 27 10.53 2.39 3.48
CA PHE A 27 10.58 3.85 3.47
C PHE A 27 11.03 4.41 4.82
N ASN A 28 10.45 3.95 5.93
CA ASN A 28 10.83 4.41 7.27
C ASN A 28 12.32 4.13 7.58
N LEU A 29 12.85 2.98 7.14
CA LEU A 29 14.27 2.66 7.30
C LEU A 29 15.18 3.60 6.49
N LEU A 30 14.78 3.96 5.27
CA LEU A 30 15.52 4.91 4.43
C LEU A 30 15.45 6.33 5.00
N ASP A 31 14.28 6.75 5.46
CA ASP A 31 14.06 8.06 6.07
C ASP A 31 14.85 8.24 7.37
N ALA A 32 14.83 7.23 8.24
CA ALA A 32 15.59 7.23 9.50
C ALA A 32 17.11 7.22 9.27
N ARG A 33 17.58 6.63 8.16
CA ARG A 33 18.99 6.69 7.76
C ARG A 33 19.40 8.03 7.17
N GLY A 34 18.46 8.93 6.89
CA GLY A 34 18.74 10.24 6.30
C GLY A 34 19.27 10.18 4.86
N VAL A 35 19.07 9.06 4.16
CA VAL A 35 19.59 8.86 2.79
C VAL A 35 18.62 9.35 1.70
N ILE A 36 17.47 9.88 2.08
CA ILE A 36 16.49 10.48 1.18
C ILE A 36 16.31 11.97 1.46
N SER A 37 16.23 12.77 0.40
CA SER A 37 15.95 14.20 0.45
C SER A 37 14.50 14.49 0.84
N VAL A 38 14.20 15.76 1.15
CA VAL A 38 12.84 16.22 1.46
C VAL A 38 11.88 15.94 0.30
N THR A 39 12.32 16.17 -0.94
CA THR A 39 11.52 15.92 -2.15
C THR A 39 11.25 14.42 -2.32
N GLU A 40 12.26 13.58 -2.14
CA GLU A 40 12.10 12.12 -2.20
C GLU A 40 11.16 11.61 -1.11
N ARG A 41 11.28 12.12 0.12
CA ARG A 41 10.36 11.80 1.22
C ARG A 41 8.91 12.05 0.82
N GLN A 42 8.60 13.23 0.28
CA GLN A 42 7.23 13.55 -0.16
C GLN A 42 6.75 12.59 -1.27
N ALA A 43 7.63 12.27 -2.23
CA ALA A 43 7.31 11.31 -3.29
C ALA A 43 7.04 9.90 -2.74
N TYR A 44 7.87 9.40 -1.81
CA TYR A 44 7.67 8.09 -1.17
C TYR A 44 6.34 8.02 -0.39
N ILE A 45 6.03 9.05 0.40
CA ILE A 45 4.76 9.14 1.13
C ILE A 45 3.57 9.08 0.16
N GLY A 46 3.65 9.81 -0.96
CA GLY A 46 2.64 9.78 -2.00
C GLY A 46 2.45 8.37 -2.58
N ARG A 47 3.54 7.68 -2.92
CA ARG A 47 3.46 6.31 -3.46
C ARG A 47 2.89 5.30 -2.47
N VAL A 48 3.34 5.31 -1.21
CA VAL A 48 2.79 4.42 -0.16
C VAL A 48 1.30 4.69 0.05
N ARG A 49 0.86 5.96 0.05
CA ARG A 49 -0.57 6.30 0.14
C ARG A 49 -1.36 5.76 -1.06
N THR A 50 -0.83 5.86 -2.27
CA THR A 50 -1.46 5.28 -3.47
C THR A 50 -1.62 3.77 -3.36
N LEU A 51 -0.58 3.05 -2.90
CA LEU A 51 -0.65 1.60 -2.69
C LEU A 51 -1.72 1.23 -1.66
N ALA A 52 -1.74 1.92 -0.51
CA ALA A 52 -2.71 1.66 0.55
C ALA A 52 -4.15 1.89 0.09
N LYS A 53 -4.38 2.99 -0.66
CA LYS A 53 -5.69 3.29 -1.26
C LYS A 53 -6.12 2.18 -2.24
N ALA A 54 -5.23 1.75 -3.13
CA ALA A 54 -5.52 0.69 -4.08
C ALA A 54 -5.88 -0.63 -3.36
N CYS A 55 -5.14 -1.01 -2.31
CA CYS A 55 -5.47 -2.18 -1.50
C CYS A 55 -6.87 -2.08 -0.87
N ALA A 56 -7.23 -0.91 -0.33
CA ALA A 56 -8.54 -0.68 0.28
C ALA A 56 -9.67 -0.72 -0.75
N GLU A 57 -9.48 -0.11 -1.92
CA GLU A 57 -10.44 -0.16 -3.02
C GLU A 57 -10.65 -1.60 -3.52
N THR A 58 -9.56 -2.38 -3.70
CA THR A 58 -9.64 -3.81 -4.04
C THR A 58 -10.38 -4.61 -2.96
N TRP A 59 -10.10 -4.34 -1.68
CA TRP A 59 -10.83 -4.98 -0.58
C TRP A 59 -12.32 -4.68 -0.65
N LEU A 60 -12.71 -3.41 -0.82
CA LEU A 60 -14.12 -3.02 -0.90
C LEU A 60 -14.83 -3.58 -2.13
N ALA A 61 -14.12 -3.72 -3.27
CA ALA A 61 -14.66 -4.32 -4.48
C ALA A 61 -14.94 -5.82 -4.34
N HIS A 62 -14.13 -6.53 -3.55
CA HIS A 62 -14.25 -7.99 -3.34
C HIS A 62 -14.88 -8.38 -2.00
N ALA A 63 -15.08 -7.42 -1.09
CA ALA A 63 -15.83 -7.65 0.13
C ALA A 63 -17.26 -8.06 -0.23
N PRO A 64 -17.81 -9.11 0.39
CA PRO A 64 -19.22 -9.44 0.19
C PRO A 64 -20.06 -8.19 0.49
N LYS A 65 -20.98 -7.84 -0.40
CA LYS A 65 -21.86 -6.65 -0.29
C LYS A 65 -22.87 -6.72 0.89
N GLY A 66 -22.52 -7.36 2.01
CA GLY A 66 -23.41 -7.54 3.16
C GLY A 66 -22.71 -8.06 4.41
N GLY A 67 -21.52 -7.53 4.73
CA GLY A 67 -20.78 -7.87 5.95
C GLY A 67 -20.72 -6.76 7.01
N GLY A 68 -21.62 -5.77 6.93
CA GLY A 68 -21.93 -4.88 8.03
C GLY A 68 -23.19 -5.39 8.71
N ASP A 69 -23.06 -5.74 9.98
CA ASP A 69 -24.11 -6.15 10.92
C ASP A 69 -24.69 -7.57 10.77
N ALA A 70 -24.05 -8.53 11.43
CA ALA A 70 -24.67 -9.68 12.10
C ALA A 70 -23.84 -10.07 13.33
#